data_AF-C0E4V5-F1
#
_entry.id   AF-C0E4V5-F1
#
_cell.length_a   1.000
_cell.length_b   1.000
_cell.length_c   1.000
_cell.angle_alpha   90.00
_cell.angle_beta   90.00
_cell.angle_gamma   90.00
#
_symmetry.space_group_name_H-M   'P 1'
#
loop_
_entity.id
_entity.type
_entity.pdbx_description
1 polymer ?
#
loop_
_entity_poly.entity_id
_entity_poly.type
_entity_poly.pdbx_seq_one_letter_code
_entity_poly.pdbx_strand_id
1 'polypeptide(L)'
;MNKLIVPWEKSVVLGCLFLLVTVMAVGAYVGIKEEGRAFNPVYQEQKTAGPMVNRAVGAAMEKYLDSADSSVGRVRIYSTTVNGDGAVTAIVYVSRLGCGGMQDDDSNPHEMTLAPDETSGDEYVVSADDVLNPKNHDLPQFQPFDALYASDDGRIPRCG
;
A
#
# COMPACT_ATOMS: atom_id res chain seq x y z
N MET A 1 40.85 -46.25 24.77
CA MET A 1 40.29 -45.65 23.54
C MET A 1 38.86 -46.12 23.40
N ASN A 2 37.89 -45.32 23.87
CA ASN A 2 36.49 -45.75 23.89
C ASN A 2 35.87 -45.49 22.52
N LYS A 3 35.60 -46.55 21.76
CA LYS A 3 34.80 -46.49 20.53
C LYS A 3 33.35 -46.21 20.91
N LEU A 4 32.92 -44.96 20.76
CA LEU A 4 31.50 -44.58 20.76
C LEU A 4 30.85 -45.15 19.49
N ILE A 5 30.37 -46.39 19.56
CA ILE A 5 29.45 -46.94 18.57
C ILE A 5 28.10 -46.31 18.88
N VAL A 6 27.80 -45.20 18.21
CA VAL A 6 26.47 -44.61 18.26
C VAL A 6 25.55 -45.51 17.44
N PRO A 7 24.49 -46.09 18.04
CA PRO A 7 23.56 -46.94 17.31
C PRO A 7 22.86 -46.09 16.24
N TRP A 8 23.21 -46.35 14.99
CA TRP A 8 22.87 -45.54 13.82
C TRP A 8 21.37 -45.28 13.69
N GLU A 9 20.54 -46.28 14.03
CA GLU A 9 19.08 -46.16 14.09
C GLU A 9 18.61 -45.09 15.07
N LYS A 10 19.21 -45.01 16.28
CA LYS A 10 18.85 -44.01 17.28
C LYS A 10 19.28 -42.61 16.83
N SER A 11 20.42 -42.48 16.15
CA SER A 11 20.85 -41.21 15.55
C SER A 11 19.90 -40.70 14.48
N VAL A 12 19.42 -41.58 13.61
CA VAL A 12 18.44 -41.22 12.58
C VAL A 12 17.13 -40.77 13.22
N VAL A 13 16.62 -41.52 14.20
CA VAL A 13 15.39 -41.16 14.92
C VAL A 13 15.53 -39.83 15.66
N LEU A 14 16.65 -39.60 16.35
CA LEU A 14 16.94 -38.33 17.03
C LEU A 14 17.00 -37.16 16.04
N GLY A 15 17.61 -37.37 14.86
CA GLY A 15 17.66 -36.38 13.80
C GLY A 15 16.28 -36.03 13.25
N CYS A 16 15.44 -37.03 12.96
CA CYS A 16 14.07 -36.82 12.50
C CYS A 16 13.22 -36.11 13.56
N LEU A 17 13.32 -36.51 14.82
CA LEU A 17 12.59 -35.88 15.93
C LEU A 17 13.00 -34.42 16.09
N PHE A 18 14.30 -34.14 16.03
CA PHE A 18 14.82 -32.77 16.07
C PHE A 18 14.27 -31.94 14.91
N LEU A 19 14.30 -32.48 13.68
CA LEU A 19 13.76 -31.80 12.51
C LEU A 19 12.27 -31.48 12.67
N LEU A 20 11.46 -32.43 13.12
CA LEU A 20 10.03 -32.21 13.38
C LEU A 20 9.78 -31.10 14.41
N VAL A 21 10.54 -31.10 15.51
CA VAL A 21 10.46 -30.05 16.53
C VAL A 21 10.86 -28.69 15.95
N THR A 22 11.92 -28.63 15.14
CA THR A 22 12.33 -27.37 14.51
C THR A 22 11.27 -26.84 13.54
N VAL A 23 10.66 -27.70 12.72
CA VAL A 23 9.59 -27.29 11.78
C VAL A 23 8.37 -26.77 12.55
N MET A 24 7.96 -27.45 13.62
CA MET A 24 6.87 -27.00 14.51
C MET A 24 7.20 -25.65 15.16
N ALA A 25 8.40 -25.46 15.67
CA ALA A 25 8.82 -24.21 16.31
C ALA A 25 8.86 -23.04 15.32
N VAL A 26 9.39 -23.26 14.11
CA VAL A 26 9.39 -22.25 13.05
C VAL A 26 7.96 -21.92 12.62
N GLY A 27 7.11 -22.93 12.42
CA GLY A 27 5.70 -22.74 12.08
C GLY A 27 4.94 -21.93 13.12
N ALA A 28 5.11 -22.25 14.41
CA ALA A 28 4.51 -21.48 15.50
C ALA A 28 5.03 -20.04 15.54
N TYR A 29 6.34 -19.83 15.35
CA TYR A 29 6.93 -18.49 15.32
C TYR A 29 6.37 -17.63 14.17
N VAL A 30 6.29 -18.19 12.96
CA VAL A 30 5.70 -17.51 11.80
C VAL A 30 4.22 -17.21 12.04
N GLY A 31 3.45 -18.17 12.54
CA GLY A 31 2.03 -17.98 12.86
C GLY A 31 1.80 -16.85 13.87
N ILE A 32 2.54 -16.84 14.98
CA ILE A 32 2.47 -15.77 16.00
C ILE A 32 2.85 -14.42 15.41
N LYS A 33 3.85 -14.38 14.51
CA LYS A 33 4.27 -13.14 13.85
C LYS A 33 3.18 -12.62 12.90
N GLU A 34 2.54 -13.49 12.14
CA GLU A 34 1.43 -13.11 11.25
C GLU A 34 0.22 -12.62 12.05
N GLU A 35 -0.17 -13.33 13.10
CA GLU A 35 -1.24 -12.90 14.02
C GLU A 35 -0.90 -11.55 14.67
N GLY A 36 0.35 -11.36 15.13
CA GLY A 36 0.81 -10.09 15.68
C GLY A 36 0.69 -8.92 14.72
N ARG A 37 0.97 -9.13 13.41
CA ARG A 37 0.81 -8.10 12.37
C ARG A 37 -0.66 -7.78 12.10
N ALA A 38 -1.57 -8.73 12.29
CA ALA A 38 -3.01 -8.47 12.16
C ALA A 38 -3.53 -7.55 13.27
N PHE A 39 -3.01 -7.68 14.50
CA PHE A 39 -3.46 -6.87 15.65
C PHE A 39 -2.69 -5.55 15.82
N ASN A 40 -1.42 -5.50 15.44
CA ASN A 40 -0.60 -4.28 15.48
C ASN A 40 0.16 -4.13 14.14
N PRO A 41 -0.52 -3.66 13.09
CA PRO A 41 0.12 -3.48 11.80
C PRO A 41 1.15 -2.37 11.89
N VAL A 42 2.38 -2.67 11.46
CA VAL A 42 3.42 -1.67 11.24
C VAL A 42 3.33 -1.26 9.79
N TYR A 43 2.74 -0.10 9.53
CA TYR A 43 2.66 0.46 8.19
C TYR A 43 3.97 1.16 7.82
N GLN A 44 4.18 1.34 6.51
CA GLN A 44 5.21 2.26 6.05
C GLN A 44 5.01 3.65 6.65
N GLU A 45 6.09 4.41 6.82
CA GLU A 45 5.95 5.79 7.28
C GLU A 45 5.43 6.68 6.14
N GLN A 46 4.44 7.50 6.46
CA GLN A 46 3.95 8.54 5.55
C GLN A 46 5.07 9.56 5.29
N LYS A 47 5.38 9.80 4.02
CA LYS A 47 6.32 10.84 3.58
C LYS A 47 5.57 11.98 2.93
N THR A 48 6.11 13.20 3.04
CA THR A 48 5.52 14.39 2.44
C THR A 48 6.55 15.17 1.64
N ALA A 49 6.20 15.49 0.40
CA ALA A 49 6.92 16.41 -0.47
C ALA A 49 6.64 17.90 -0.14
N GLY A 50 5.80 18.16 0.86
CA GLY A 50 5.40 19.50 1.27
C GLY A 50 4.01 19.90 0.74
N PRO A 51 3.36 20.90 1.38
CA PRO A 51 1.94 21.20 1.15
C PRO A 51 1.63 21.71 -0.27
N MET A 52 2.57 22.42 -0.91
CA MET A 52 2.39 22.90 -2.28
C MET A 52 2.39 21.74 -3.29
N VAL A 53 3.37 20.84 -3.19
CA VAL A 53 3.46 19.64 -4.05
C VAL A 53 2.25 18.74 -3.81
N ASN A 54 1.88 18.48 -2.56
CA ASN A 54 0.72 17.65 -2.24
C ASN A 54 -0.57 18.19 -2.84
N ARG A 55 -0.77 19.51 -2.84
CA ARG A 55 -1.92 20.15 -3.46
C ARG A 55 -1.88 20.05 -4.99
N ALA A 56 -0.72 20.31 -5.61
CA ALA A 56 -0.58 20.25 -7.06
C ALA A 56 -0.80 18.81 -7.59
N VAL A 57 -0.20 17.83 -6.89
CA VAL A 57 -0.37 16.39 -7.16
C VAL A 57 -1.84 15.97 -6.96
N GLY A 58 -2.48 16.42 -5.88
CA GLY A 58 -3.90 16.14 -5.63
C GLY A 58 -4.80 16.68 -6.75
N ALA A 59 -4.57 17.91 -7.19
CA ALA A 59 -5.30 18.51 -8.30
C ALA A 59 -5.07 17.78 -9.63
N ALA A 60 -3.83 17.35 -9.90
CA ALA A 60 -3.49 16.57 -11.08
C ALA A 60 -4.20 15.20 -11.10
N MET A 61 -4.26 14.53 -9.95
CA MET A 61 -4.97 13.26 -9.81
C MET A 61 -6.46 13.40 -10.00
N GLU A 62 -7.07 14.46 -9.45
CA GLU A 62 -8.48 14.73 -9.68
C GLU A 62 -8.78 14.89 -11.17
N LYS A 63 -7.94 15.63 -11.91
CA LYS A 63 -8.07 15.78 -13.37
C LYS A 63 -7.89 14.45 -14.11
N TYR A 64 -6.90 13.65 -13.72
CA TYR A 64 -6.64 12.33 -14.30
C TYR A 64 -7.85 11.40 -14.11
N LEU A 65 -8.38 11.31 -12.89
CA LEU A 65 -9.52 10.45 -12.59
C LEU A 65 -10.82 10.92 -13.24
N ASP A 66 -11.05 12.23 -13.31
CA ASP A 66 -12.20 12.81 -14.04
C ASP A 66 -12.13 12.49 -15.56
N SER A 67 -10.92 12.30 -16.11
CA SER A 67 -10.73 11.90 -17.51
C SER A 67 -10.81 10.40 -17.75
N ALA A 68 -10.47 9.59 -16.73
CA ALA A 68 -10.37 8.14 -16.83
C ALA A 68 -11.75 7.44 -16.71
N ASP A 69 -12.70 8.02 -15.98
CA ASP A 69 -14.04 7.45 -15.80
C ASP A 69 -15.10 8.52 -15.51
N SER A 70 -16.36 8.28 -15.88
CA SER A 70 -17.49 9.18 -15.59
C SER A 70 -17.99 9.12 -14.14
N SER A 71 -17.38 8.29 -13.29
CA SER A 71 -17.70 8.19 -11.85
C SER A 71 -16.95 9.26 -11.06
N VAL A 72 -17.59 9.81 -10.03
CA VAL A 72 -16.93 10.76 -9.13
C VAL A 72 -15.93 10.01 -8.24
N GLY A 73 -14.64 10.15 -8.54
CA GLY A 73 -13.55 9.65 -7.70
C GLY A 73 -13.19 10.66 -6.61
N ARG A 74 -13.29 10.25 -5.35
CA ARG A 74 -12.67 10.95 -4.21
C ARG A 74 -11.24 10.47 -4.06
N VAL A 75 -10.32 11.40 -3.92
CA VAL A 75 -8.88 11.13 -3.77
C VAL A 75 -8.45 11.42 -2.34
N ARG A 76 -7.69 10.50 -1.74
CA ARG A 76 -6.95 10.74 -0.50
C ARG A 76 -5.49 10.34 -0.70
N ILE A 77 -4.58 11.28 -0.56
CA ILE A 77 -3.14 11.02 -0.69
C ILE A 77 -2.59 10.56 0.66
N TYR A 78 -2.01 9.37 0.67
CA TYR A 78 -1.34 8.81 1.83
C TYR A 78 0.12 9.25 1.92
N SER A 79 0.88 9.24 0.84
CA SER A 79 2.32 9.55 0.87
C SER A 79 2.76 10.20 -0.43
N THR A 80 3.72 11.12 -0.37
CA THR A 80 4.36 11.75 -1.55
C THR A 80 5.87 11.79 -1.38
N THR A 81 6.59 11.43 -2.44
CA THR A 81 8.05 11.46 -2.49
C THR A 81 8.50 12.08 -3.80
N VAL A 82 9.37 13.09 -3.73
CA VAL A 82 10.00 13.71 -4.91
C VAL A 82 11.20 12.86 -5.32
N ASN A 83 11.26 12.51 -6.60
CA ASN A 83 12.34 11.78 -7.23
C ASN A 83 13.47 12.75 -7.66
N GLY A 84 14.65 12.20 -7.97
CA GLY A 84 15.83 13.02 -8.31
C GLY A 84 15.69 13.86 -9.60
N ASP A 85 14.71 13.52 -10.44
CA ASP A 85 14.34 14.19 -11.70
C ASP A 85 13.20 15.21 -11.52
N GLY A 86 12.69 15.39 -10.31
CA GLY A 86 11.56 16.27 -10.01
C GLY A 86 10.19 15.64 -10.22
N ALA A 87 10.11 14.38 -10.67
CA ALA A 87 8.86 13.63 -10.66
C ALA A 87 8.42 13.33 -9.22
N VAL A 88 7.14 13.09 -9.01
CA VAL A 88 6.58 12.74 -7.69
C VAL A 88 5.95 11.37 -7.75
N THR A 89 6.37 10.48 -6.87
CA THR A 89 5.68 9.22 -6.60
C THR A 89 4.72 9.42 -5.44
N ALA A 90 3.47 9.04 -5.62
CA ALA A 90 2.41 9.24 -4.65
C ALA A 90 1.59 7.97 -4.44
N ILE A 91 1.29 7.69 -3.17
CA ILE A 91 0.39 6.59 -2.77
C ILE A 91 -0.99 7.16 -2.52
N VAL A 92 -1.98 6.64 -3.24
CA VAL A 92 -3.29 7.25 -3.38
C VAL A 92 -4.39 6.24 -3.08
N TYR A 93 -5.35 6.66 -2.27
CA TYR A 93 -6.58 5.93 -2.07
C TYR A 93 -7.68 6.64 -2.84
N VAL A 94 -8.24 5.93 -3.82
CA VAL A 94 -9.36 6.41 -4.62
C VAL A 94 -10.62 5.74 -4.09
N SER A 95 -11.69 6.51 -3.95
CA SER A 95 -13.01 5.99 -3.60
C SER A 95 -14.03 6.46 -4.61
N ARG A 96 -14.87 5.56 -5.13
CA ARG A 96 -15.78 5.88 -6.23
C ARG A 96 -17.21 6.04 -5.72
N LEU A 97 -17.79 7.21 -5.97
CA LEU A 97 -19.20 7.46 -5.71
C LEU A 97 -20.03 7.13 -6.94
N GLY A 98 -20.87 6.10 -6.81
CA GLY A 98 -21.85 5.71 -7.81
C GLY A 98 -23.26 6.19 -7.47
N CYS A 99 -24.19 6.03 -8.42
CA CYS A 99 -25.60 6.40 -8.22
C CYS A 99 -26.36 5.52 -7.21
N GLY A 100 -25.78 4.39 -6.80
CA GLY A 100 -26.28 3.55 -5.71
C GLY A 100 -25.73 3.88 -4.33
N GLY A 101 -24.92 4.95 -4.21
CA GLY A 101 -24.17 5.31 -3.00
C GLY A 101 -22.65 5.14 -3.18
N MET A 102 -21.92 5.25 -2.06
CA MET A 102 -20.49 4.98 -2.02
C MET A 102 -20.27 3.51 -2.41
N GLN A 103 -19.66 3.25 -3.56
CA GLN A 103 -19.01 1.97 -3.76
C GLN A 103 -17.64 2.14 -3.13
N ASP A 104 -17.52 1.69 -1.88
CA ASP A 104 -16.23 1.22 -1.38
C ASP A 104 -15.88 0.03 -2.26
N ASP A 105 -15.37 0.31 -3.46
CA ASP A 105 -14.51 -0.65 -4.11
C ASP A 105 -13.44 -0.94 -3.06
N ASP A 106 -13.10 -2.22 -2.86
CA ASP A 106 -11.96 -2.68 -2.08
C ASP A 106 -10.67 -2.10 -2.70
N SER A 107 -10.51 -0.78 -2.63
CA SER A 107 -9.70 0.02 -3.55
C SER A 107 -8.28 -0.06 -3.07
N ASN A 108 -7.64 -1.15 -3.50
CA ASN A 108 -6.21 -1.30 -3.57
C ASN A 108 -5.58 0.08 -3.87
N PRO A 109 -4.72 0.60 -2.98
CA PRO A 109 -4.14 1.91 -3.18
C PRO A 109 -3.34 1.93 -4.48
N HIS A 110 -3.28 3.08 -5.11
CA HIS A 110 -2.53 3.28 -6.34
C HIS A 110 -1.18 3.90 -6.00
N GLU A 111 -0.12 3.40 -6.62
CA GLU A 111 1.15 4.12 -6.74
C GLU A 111 1.14 4.85 -8.07
N MET A 112 1.07 6.17 -8.01
CA MET A 112 1.07 7.01 -9.19
C MET A 112 2.39 7.76 -9.28
N THR A 113 2.99 7.78 -10.47
CA THR A 113 4.12 8.65 -10.78
C THR A 113 3.60 9.85 -11.56
N LEU A 114 4.01 11.04 -11.13
CA LEU A 114 3.60 12.30 -11.72
C LEU A 114 4.83 13.07 -12.19
N ALA A 115 4.84 13.45 -13.46
CA ALA A 115 5.87 14.30 -14.02
C ALA A 115 5.45 15.78 -13.91
N PRO A 116 6.39 16.71 -13.67
CA PRO A 116 6.09 18.13 -13.79
C PRO A 116 5.65 18.45 -15.22
N ASP A 117 4.63 19.29 -15.35
CA ASP A 117 4.17 19.81 -16.64
C ASP A 117 5.22 20.77 -17.19
N GLU A 118 5.74 20.47 -18.38
CA GLU A 118 6.76 21.29 -19.06
C GLU A 118 6.25 22.69 -19.42
N THR A 119 4.92 22.90 -19.41
CA THR A 119 4.30 24.16 -19.83
C THR A 119 4.19 25.17 -18.68
N SER A 120 3.85 24.71 -17.48
CA SER A 120 3.54 25.57 -16.33
C SER A 120 4.58 25.48 -15.20
N GLY A 121 5.35 24.39 -15.10
CA GLY A 121 6.38 24.17 -14.08
C GLY A 121 5.87 23.93 -12.66
N ASP A 122 4.67 24.40 -12.34
CA ASP A 122 4.01 24.27 -11.02
C ASP A 122 2.89 23.21 -11.02
N GLU A 123 2.54 22.66 -12.18
CA GLU A 123 1.55 21.60 -12.34
C GLU A 123 2.21 20.24 -12.56
N TYR A 124 1.46 19.18 -12.29
CA TYR A 124 1.89 17.80 -12.50
C TYR A 124 0.90 17.08 -13.40
N VAL A 125 1.39 16.07 -14.11
CA VAL A 125 0.58 15.17 -14.93
C VAL A 125 0.90 13.73 -14.54
N VAL A 126 -0.13 12.90 -14.37
CA VAL A 126 0.05 11.47 -14.10
C VAL A 126 0.69 10.81 -15.32
N SER A 127 1.88 10.23 -15.13
CA SER A 127 2.63 9.53 -16.17
C SER A 127 2.55 8.01 -16.04
N ALA A 128 2.33 7.50 -14.82
CA ALA A 128 2.11 6.09 -14.54
C ALA A 128 1.13 5.92 -13.37
N ASP A 129 0.40 4.81 -13.38
CA ASP A 129 -0.63 4.47 -12.39
C ASP A 129 -0.63 2.94 -12.19
N ASP A 130 -0.14 2.50 -11.03
CA ASP A 130 -0.02 1.09 -10.67
C ASP A 130 -0.90 0.76 -9.46
N VAL A 131 -1.71 -0.30 -9.57
CA VAL A 131 -2.58 -0.76 -8.47
C VAL A 131 -1.78 -1.64 -7.51
N LEU A 132 -1.68 -1.24 -6.24
CA LEU A 132 -0.93 -1.95 -5.22
C LEU A 132 -1.82 -2.88 -4.39
N ASN A 133 -1.28 -4.06 -4.04
CA ASN A 133 -1.86 -4.85 -2.96
C ASN A 133 -1.38 -4.28 -1.60
N PRO A 134 -2.28 -3.77 -0.74
CA PRO A 134 -1.88 -3.09 0.49
C PRO A 134 -1.21 -4.02 1.51
N LYS A 135 -1.52 -5.32 1.50
CA LYS A 135 -0.87 -6.33 2.37
C LYS A 135 0.59 -6.54 2.00
N ASN A 136 0.87 -6.60 0.70
CA ASN A 136 2.23 -6.86 0.22
C ASN A 136 3.15 -5.65 0.39
N HIS A 137 2.58 -4.45 0.56
CA HIS A 137 3.30 -3.19 0.65
C HIS A 137 3.29 -2.57 2.05
N ASP A 138 2.74 -3.27 3.06
CA ASP A 138 2.57 -2.76 4.43
C ASP A 138 1.88 -1.37 4.44
N LEU A 139 0.80 -1.23 3.66
CA LEU A 139 0.00 0.00 3.58
C LEU A 139 -1.29 -0.10 4.40
N PRO A 140 -1.83 1.04 4.89
CA PRO A 140 -3.11 1.06 5.60
C PRO A 140 -4.23 0.36 4.81
N GLN A 141 -4.80 -0.70 5.38
CA GLN A 141 -5.90 -1.44 4.76
C GLN A 141 -7.28 -0.84 5.06
N PHE A 142 -7.40 -0.10 6.15
CA PHE A 142 -8.65 0.47 6.63
C PHE A 142 -8.47 1.98 6.85
N GLN A 143 -9.29 2.80 6.20
CA GLN A 143 -9.19 4.27 6.24
C GLN A 143 -9.65 4.82 7.61
N PRO A 144 -8.74 4.99 8.56
CA PRO A 144 -8.43 6.37 8.93
C PRO A 144 -6.92 6.60 8.98
N PHE A 145 -6.42 7.36 8.01
CA PHE A 145 -5.13 8.02 8.08
C PHE A 145 -5.33 9.52 7.88
N ASP A 146 -4.44 10.32 8.46
CA ASP A 146 -4.37 11.75 8.20
C ASP A 146 -3.82 11.95 6.79
N ALA A 147 -4.73 12.26 5.85
CA ALA A 147 -4.38 12.38 4.46
C ALA A 147 -3.56 13.67 4.21
N LEU A 148 -2.52 13.56 3.39
CA LEU A 148 -1.73 14.71 2.95
C LEU A 148 -2.52 15.65 2.05
N TYR A 149 -3.51 15.09 1.37
CA TYR A 149 -4.49 15.77 0.54
C TYR A 149 -5.77 14.95 0.53
N ALA A 150 -6.92 15.60 0.58
CA ALA A 150 -8.21 14.98 0.38
C ALA A 150 -9.02 15.84 -0.59
N SER A 151 -9.55 15.20 -1.64
CA SER A 151 -10.49 15.82 -2.56
C SER A 151 -11.73 16.31 -1.80
N ASP A 152 -12.32 17.39 -2.27
CA ASP A 152 -13.52 17.98 -1.68
C ASP A 152 -14.68 16.96 -1.69
N ASP A 153 -15.31 16.75 -0.53
CA ASP A 153 -16.32 15.72 -0.30
C ASP A 153 -17.66 15.99 -1.02
N GLY A 154 -17.81 17.18 -1.62
CA GLY A 154 -19.05 17.67 -2.23
C GLY A 154 -19.32 17.26 -3.68
N ARG A 155 -18.44 16.47 -4.34
CA ARG A 155 -18.71 16.01 -5.71
C ARG A 155 -19.81 14.94 -5.70
N ILE A 156 -20.95 15.21 -6.36
CA ILE A 156 -22.11 14.31 -6.44
C ILE A 156 -22.17 13.67 -7.84
N PRO A 157 -22.30 12.33 -7.97
CA PRO A 157 -22.45 11.68 -9.26
C PRO A 157 -23.73 12.15 -9.97
N ARG A 158 -23.66 12.41 -11.28
CA ARG A 158 -24.82 12.78 -12.09
C ARG A 158 -25.62 11.52 -12.43
N CYS A 159 -26.70 11.30 -11.69
CA CYS A 159 -27.61 10.20 -11.92
C CYS A 159 -28.74 10.67 -12.86
N GLY A 160 -28.80 10.09 -14.05
CA GLY A 160 -29.83 10.35 -15.05
C GLY A 160 -31.14 9.63 -14.74
#